data_AF-A0A7Y9SM23-F1
#
_entry.id   AF-A0A7Y9SM23-F1
#
_cell.length_a   1.000
_cell.length_b   1.000
_cell.length_c   1.000
_cell.angle_alpha   90.00
_cell.angle_beta   90.00
_cell.angle_gamma   90.00
#
_symmetry.space_group_name_H-M   'P 1'
#
loop_
_entity.id
_entity.type
_entity.pdbx_description
1 polymer ?
#
loop_
_entity_poly.entity_id
_entity_poly.type
_entity_poly.pdbx_seq_one_letter_code
_entity_poly.pdbx_strand_id
1 'polypeptide(L)'
;MAVNEEHRQVEVARELSSQARTLAHSTRDVPAPFDSYTLLGELVATVDDLEQVCQQLGAWHSRVVDGEHYAGEDNRGDGATGTVTAAAELQRAAAALGTASQALRAAHSANGVVRWFDE
;
A
#
# COMPACT_ATOMS: atom_id res chain seq x y z
N MET A 1 2.18 -1.80 22.42
CA MET A 1 1.56 -0.47 22.20
C MET A 1 0.27 -0.67 21.43
N ALA A 2 -0.82 -0.04 21.85
CA ALA A 2 -2.13 -0.21 21.22
C ALA A 2 -2.11 0.42 19.80
N VAL A 3 -2.08 -0.44 18.78
CA VAL A 3 -2.02 -0.04 17.35
C VAL A 3 -3.33 0.62 16.87
N ASN A 4 -4.41 0.49 17.65
CA ASN A 4 -5.76 0.99 17.33
C ASN A 4 -6.23 2.13 18.25
N GLU A 5 -5.35 3.07 18.58
CA GLU A 5 -5.80 4.36 19.11
C GLU A 5 -6.39 5.20 17.96
N GLU A 6 -7.48 5.92 18.23
CA GLU A 6 -8.16 6.81 17.27
C GLU A 6 -7.14 7.75 16.61
N HIS A 7 -7.27 8.00 15.30
CA HIS A 7 -6.37 8.84 14.47
C HIS A 7 -4.94 8.33 14.20
N ARG A 8 -4.41 7.37 14.97
CA ARG A 8 -3.03 6.87 14.79
C ARG A 8 -2.78 6.30 13.39
N GLN A 9 -3.74 5.57 12.85
CA GLN A 9 -3.62 4.96 11.52
C GLN A 9 -3.55 6.01 10.40
N VAL A 10 -4.27 7.13 10.56
CA VAL A 10 -4.26 8.24 9.59
C VAL A 10 -2.92 8.96 9.61
N GLU A 11 -2.33 9.16 10.79
CA GLU A 11 -0.99 9.74 10.94
C GLU A 11 0.08 8.85 10.28
N VAL A 12 0.06 7.54 10.57
CA VAL A 12 0.97 6.57 9.93
C VAL A 12 0.82 6.57 8.40
N ALA A 13 -0.42 6.62 7.89
CA ALA A 13 -0.66 6.70 6.44
C ALA A 13 -0.11 8.00 5.81
N ARG A 14 -0.16 9.14 6.54
CA ARG A 14 0.43 10.41 6.10
C ARG A 14 1.96 10.33 6.07
N GLU A 15 2.57 9.74 7.08
CA GLU A 15 4.03 9.54 7.14
C GLU A 15 4.51 8.64 5.99
N LEU A 16 3.83 7.51 5.75
CA LEU A 16 4.11 6.62 4.63
C LEU A 16 4.03 7.36 3.29
N SER A 17 2.97 8.15 3.06
CA SER A 17 2.81 8.96 1.84
C SER A 17 3.93 9.99 1.66
N SER A 18 4.39 10.60 2.74
CA SER A 18 5.53 11.52 2.74
C SER A 18 6.82 10.80 2.36
N GLN A 19 7.11 9.65 2.99
CA GLN A 19 8.30 8.85 2.71
C GLN A 19 8.30 8.32 1.27
N ALA A 20 7.17 7.82 0.78
CA ALA A 20 7.04 7.35 -0.61
C ALA A 20 7.30 8.49 -1.62
N ARG A 21 6.86 9.72 -1.31
CA ARG A 21 7.13 10.89 -2.14
C ARG A 21 8.60 11.29 -2.14
N THR A 22 9.24 11.25 -0.97
CA THR A 22 10.69 11.45 -0.84
C THR A 22 11.46 10.41 -1.66
N LEU A 23 11.08 9.13 -1.55
CA LEU A 23 11.70 8.05 -2.30
C LEU A 23 11.53 8.24 -3.81
N ALA A 24 10.32 8.54 -4.28
CA ALA A 24 10.06 8.80 -5.70
C ALA A 24 10.85 10.01 -6.23
N HIS A 25 11.14 11.00 -5.38
CA HIS A 25 11.99 12.12 -5.75
C HIS A 25 13.47 11.73 -5.78
N SER A 26 13.96 10.97 -4.79
CA SER A 26 15.36 10.57 -4.71
C SER A 26 15.74 9.57 -5.80
N THR A 27 14.84 8.68 -6.24
CA THR A 27 15.12 7.73 -7.33
C THR A 27 15.25 8.36 -8.72
N ARG A 28 15.13 9.69 -8.85
CA ARG A 28 15.46 10.42 -10.09
C ARG A 28 16.96 10.38 -10.41
N ASP A 29 17.79 10.27 -9.38
CA ASP A 29 19.22 10.13 -9.47
C ASP A 29 19.65 9.16 -8.36
N VAL A 30 20.07 7.95 -8.72
CA VAL A 30 20.47 6.93 -7.74
C VAL A 30 21.98 7.04 -7.54
N PRO A 31 22.45 7.74 -6.47
CA PRO A 31 23.87 8.10 -6.34
C PRO A 31 24.75 6.88 -6.01
N ALA A 32 24.15 5.81 -5.51
CA ALA A 32 24.80 4.57 -5.13
C ALA A 32 24.14 3.41 -5.86
N PRO A 33 24.54 3.09 -7.11
CA PRO A 33 23.93 2.01 -7.87
C PRO A 33 24.05 0.64 -7.18
N PHE A 34 25.05 0.45 -6.31
CA PHE A 34 25.19 -0.76 -5.49
C PHE A 34 24.04 -0.97 -4.49
N ASP A 35 23.38 0.11 -4.04
CA ASP A 35 22.22 0.01 -3.14
C ASP A 35 20.94 -0.45 -3.85
N SER A 36 20.95 -0.54 -5.19
CA SER A 36 19.79 -0.96 -5.99
C SER A 36 19.21 -2.31 -5.56
N TYR A 37 20.04 -3.24 -5.09
CA TYR A 37 19.57 -4.54 -4.62
C TYR A 37 18.72 -4.40 -3.36
N THR A 38 19.26 -3.72 -2.34
CA THR A 38 18.55 -3.41 -1.10
C THR A 38 17.29 -2.61 -1.37
N LEU A 39 17.38 -1.57 -2.21
CA LEU A 39 16.23 -0.73 -2.58
C LEU A 39 15.09 -1.55 -3.20
N LEU A 40 15.40 -2.47 -4.12
CA LEU A 40 14.39 -3.35 -4.71
C LEU A 40 13.78 -4.31 -3.68
N GLY A 41 14.56 -4.78 -2.70
CA GLY A 41 14.05 -5.60 -1.60
C GLY A 41 13.07 -4.85 -0.71
N GLU A 42 13.40 -3.61 -0.33
CA GLU A 42 12.51 -2.74 0.45
C GLU A 42 11.23 -2.37 -0.30
N LEU A 43 11.32 -2.18 -1.63
CA LEU A 43 10.13 -1.96 -2.47
C LEU A 43 9.21 -3.18 -2.51
N VAL A 44 9.75 -4.41 -2.55
CA VAL A 44 8.94 -5.64 -2.46
C VAL A 44 8.19 -5.67 -1.12
N ALA A 45 8.90 -5.46 0.00
CA ALA A 45 8.29 -5.48 1.33
C ALA A 45 7.20 -4.40 1.46
N THR A 46 7.47 -3.18 0.99
CA THR A 46 6.51 -2.08 1.03
C THR A 46 5.23 -2.39 0.24
N VAL A 47 5.35 -3.03 -0.93
CA VAL A 47 4.17 -3.41 -1.74
C VAL A 47 3.40 -4.56 -1.10
N ASP A 48 4.08 -5.55 -0.52
CA ASP A 48 3.44 -6.64 0.23
C ASP A 48 2.65 -6.10 1.43
N ASP A 49 3.20 -5.13 2.16
CA ASP A 49 2.52 -4.49 3.29
C ASP A 49 1.30 -3.68 2.84
N LEU A 50 1.41 -2.94 1.73
CA LEU A 50 0.29 -2.21 1.14
C LEU A 50 -0.82 -3.16 0.66
N GLU A 51 -0.46 -4.31 0.08
CA GLU A 51 -1.42 -5.36 -0.27
C GLU A 51 -2.20 -5.80 0.97
N GLN A 52 -1.50 -6.07 2.06
CA GLN A 52 -2.11 -6.47 3.32
C GLN A 52 -3.04 -5.39 3.88
N VAL A 53 -2.64 -4.11 3.85
CA VAL A 53 -3.50 -2.99 4.26
C VAL A 53 -4.79 -2.94 3.44
N CYS A 54 -4.70 -3.10 2.12
CA CYS A 54 -5.89 -3.17 1.26
C CYS A 54 -6.81 -4.34 1.61
N GLN A 55 -6.25 -5.53 1.87
CA GLN A 55 -7.04 -6.70 2.30
C GLN A 55 -7.74 -6.45 3.64
N GLN A 56 -7.02 -5.86 4.61
CA GLN A 56 -7.56 -5.56 5.94
C GLN A 56 -8.69 -4.52 5.89
N LEU A 57 -8.50 -3.44 5.14
CA LEU A 57 -9.53 -2.40 4.95
C LEU A 57 -10.72 -2.94 4.16
N GLY A 58 -10.49 -3.79 3.15
CA GLY A 58 -11.55 -4.42 2.38
C GLY A 58 -12.42 -5.33 3.26
N ALA A 59 -11.78 -6.16 4.10
CA ALA A 59 -12.47 -7.01 5.07
C ALA A 59 -13.16 -6.21 6.20
N TRP A 60 -12.68 -5.01 6.52
CA TRP A 60 -13.36 -4.11 7.45
C TRP A 60 -14.63 -3.54 6.79
N HIS A 61 -14.53 -2.99 5.57
CA HIS A 61 -15.68 -2.48 4.82
C HIS A 61 -16.74 -3.56 4.51
N SER A 62 -16.36 -4.81 4.33
CA SER A 62 -17.34 -5.90 4.11
C SER A 62 -18.11 -6.30 5.37
N ARG A 63 -17.69 -5.83 6.56
CA ARG A 63 -18.28 -6.18 7.86
C ARG A 63 -19.11 -5.04 8.48
N VAL A 64 -19.08 -3.84 7.91
CA VAL A 64 -19.89 -2.72 8.43
C VAL A 64 -21.37 -2.93 8.11
N VAL A 65 -22.23 -2.49 9.02
CA VAL A 65 -23.69 -2.69 8.96
C VAL A 65 -24.38 -1.33 8.93
N ASP A 66 -25.28 -1.13 7.97
CA ASP A 66 -26.09 0.08 7.83
C ASP A 66 -26.96 0.33 9.08
N GLY A 67 -27.04 1.58 9.53
CA GLY A 67 -27.78 1.97 10.73
C GLY A 67 -27.11 1.60 12.06
N GLU A 68 -26.02 0.83 12.06
CA GLU A 68 -25.22 0.50 13.25
C GLU A 68 -23.82 1.15 13.18
N HIS A 69 -23.13 1.02 12.05
CA HIS A 69 -21.77 1.49 11.85
C HIS A 69 -21.69 2.78 11.02
N TYR A 70 -22.70 3.07 10.19
CA TYR A 70 -22.81 4.30 9.41
C TYR A 70 -24.29 4.65 9.17
N ALA A 71 -24.59 5.92 8.89
CA ALA A 71 -25.95 6.44 8.77
C ALA A 71 -26.41 6.71 7.32
N GLY A 72 -25.62 6.30 6.33
CA GLY A 72 -25.72 6.73 4.93
C GLY A 72 -25.31 8.19 4.72
N GLU A 73 -24.84 8.53 3.52
CA GLU A 73 -24.52 9.93 3.17
C GLU A 73 -25.83 10.64 2.75
N ASP A 74 -26.26 11.59 3.58
CA ASP A 74 -27.12 12.74 3.29
C ASP A 74 -28.47 12.56 2.53
N ASN A 75 -29.05 11.37 2.51
CA ASN A 75 -30.33 11.07 1.83
C ASN A 75 -30.26 11.21 0.29
N ARG A 76 -29.07 11.28 -0.32
CA ARG A 76 -28.89 11.37 -1.79
C ARG A 76 -28.23 10.14 -2.42
N GLY A 77 -27.69 9.23 -1.62
CA GLY A 77 -27.05 7.99 -2.10
C GLY A 77 -27.26 6.81 -1.16
N ASP A 78 -27.19 5.60 -1.72
CA ASP A 78 -27.25 4.35 -0.98
C ASP A 78 -25.87 4.04 -0.36
N GLY A 79 -25.70 4.36 0.92
CA GLY A 79 -24.45 4.10 1.66
C GLY A 79 -24.08 2.61 1.72
N ALA A 80 -25.04 1.69 1.56
CA ALA A 80 -24.76 0.26 1.44
C ALA A 80 -24.04 -0.08 0.14
N THR A 81 -24.42 0.56 -0.97
CA THR A 81 -23.67 0.47 -2.23
C THR A 81 -22.25 1.02 -2.07
N GLY A 82 -22.06 2.09 -1.29
CA GLY A 82 -20.75 2.70 -1.03
C GLY A 82 -19.76 1.76 -0.32
N THR A 83 -20.19 1.09 0.75
CA THR A 83 -19.34 0.18 1.53
C THR A 83 -18.96 -1.09 0.75
N VAL A 84 -19.91 -1.66 0.00
CA VAL A 84 -19.67 -2.79 -0.90
C VAL A 84 -18.70 -2.40 -2.02
N THR A 85 -18.88 -1.22 -2.61
CA THR A 85 -17.97 -0.72 -3.66
C THR A 85 -16.56 -0.53 -3.11
N ALA A 86 -16.41 0.09 -1.93
CA ALA A 86 -15.11 0.27 -1.29
C ALA A 86 -14.42 -1.07 -1.03
N ALA A 87 -15.12 -2.06 -0.47
CA ALA A 87 -14.57 -3.39 -0.25
C ALA A 87 -14.12 -4.06 -1.56
N ALA A 88 -14.93 -3.98 -2.61
CA ALA A 88 -14.61 -4.56 -3.91
C ALA A 88 -13.41 -3.89 -4.60
N GLU A 89 -13.30 -2.57 -4.52
CA GLU A 89 -12.16 -1.82 -5.05
C GLU A 89 -10.87 -2.11 -4.26
N LEU A 90 -10.95 -2.22 -2.92
CA LEU A 90 -9.81 -2.59 -2.08
C LEU A 90 -9.31 -4.00 -2.38
N GLN A 91 -10.21 -4.95 -2.64
CA GLN A 91 -9.83 -6.29 -3.08
C GLN A 91 -9.15 -6.28 -4.45
N ARG A 92 -9.62 -5.44 -5.38
CA ARG A 92 -8.95 -5.23 -6.68
C ARG A 92 -7.58 -4.61 -6.53
N ALA A 93 -7.43 -3.61 -5.65
CA ALA A 93 -6.16 -2.97 -5.36
C ALA A 93 -5.16 -3.99 -4.77
N ALA A 94 -5.59 -4.83 -3.82
CA ALA A 94 -4.76 -5.90 -3.28
C ALA A 94 -4.25 -6.87 -4.37
N ALA A 95 -5.14 -7.32 -5.27
CA ALA A 95 -4.73 -8.18 -6.38
C ALA A 95 -3.72 -7.52 -7.34
N ALA A 96 -3.90 -6.23 -7.61
CA ALA A 96 -2.95 -5.45 -8.42
C ALA A 96 -1.59 -5.31 -7.72
N LEU A 97 -1.58 -5.05 -6.41
CA LEU A 97 -0.36 -4.97 -5.60
C LEU A 97 0.37 -6.32 -5.56
N GLY A 98 -0.34 -7.44 -5.43
CA GLY A 98 0.27 -8.77 -5.50
C GLY A 98 0.92 -9.05 -6.87
N THR A 99 0.33 -8.56 -7.96
CA THR A 99 0.93 -8.62 -9.30
C THR A 99 2.17 -7.75 -9.40
N ALA A 100 2.13 -6.52 -8.87
CA ALA A 100 3.28 -5.62 -8.81
C ALA A 100 4.42 -6.20 -7.97
N SER A 101 4.11 -6.83 -6.84
CA SER A 101 5.07 -7.48 -5.95
C SER A 101 5.81 -8.61 -6.67
N GLN A 102 5.12 -9.42 -7.49
CA GLN A 102 5.77 -10.44 -8.32
C GLN A 102 6.75 -9.84 -9.34
N ALA A 103 6.37 -8.75 -10.00
CA ALA A 103 7.26 -8.05 -10.93
C ALA A 103 8.49 -7.46 -10.23
N LEU A 104 8.31 -6.87 -9.04
CA LEU A 104 9.40 -6.35 -8.21
C LEU A 104 10.35 -7.47 -7.74
N ARG A 105 9.82 -8.63 -7.33
CA ARG A 105 10.65 -9.80 -6.96
C ARG A 105 11.47 -10.30 -8.15
N ALA A 106 10.89 -10.29 -9.36
CA ALA A 106 11.62 -10.64 -10.57
C ALA A 106 12.74 -9.63 -10.87
N ALA A 107 12.47 -8.33 -10.74
CA ALA A 107 13.48 -7.28 -10.89
C ALA A 107 14.59 -7.38 -9.84
N HIS A 108 14.24 -7.60 -8.57
CA HIS A 108 15.19 -7.81 -7.47
C HIS A 108 16.10 -9.02 -7.73
N SER A 109 15.51 -10.14 -8.17
CA SER A 109 16.26 -11.35 -8.52
C SER A 109 17.22 -11.11 -9.70
N ALA A 110 16.76 -10.41 -10.73
CA ALA A 110 17.60 -10.03 -11.87
C ALA A 110 18.73 -9.06 -11.46
N ASN A 111 18.47 -8.15 -10.52
CA ASN A 111 19.49 -7.23 -10.01
C ASN A 111 20.56 -7.94 -9.18
N GLY A 112 20.23 -9.06 -8.53
CA GLY A 112 21.19 -9.84 -7.73
C GLY A 112 22.39 -10.38 -8.50
N VAL A 113 22.34 -10.42 -9.84
CA VAL A 113 23.47 -10.82 -10.70
C VAL A 113 24.16 -9.63 -11.37
N VAL A 114 23.67 -8.41 -11.14
CA VAL A 114 24.27 -7.17 -11.68
C VAL A 114 25.41 -6.74 -10.77
N ARG A 115 26.59 -6.57 -11.35
CA ARG A 115 27.74 -5.99 -10.64
C ARG A 115 27.84 -4.50 -10.97
N TRP A 116 27.42 -3.68 -10.04
CA TRP A 116 27.61 -2.24 -10.09
C TRP A 116 29.06 -1.89 -9.74
N PHE A 117 29.61 -0.85 -10.36
CA PHE A 117 30.89 -0.27 -9.97
C PHE A 117 30.62 0.79 -8.90
N ASP A 118 31.46 0.86 -7.88
CA ASP A 118 31.55 2.04 -7.01
C ASP A 118 32.40 3.08 -7.76
N GLU A 119 31.94 4.33 -7.83
CA GLU A 119 32.83 5.46 -8.19
C GLU A 119 33.66 5.90 -6.97
#